data_AF-A0A524G3L8-F1
#
_entry.id   AF-A0A524G3L8-F1
#
_cell.length_a   1.000
_cell.length_b   1.000
_cell.length_c   1.000
_cell.angle_alpha   90.00
_cell.angle_beta   90.00
_cell.angle_gamma   90.00
#
_symmetry.space_group_name_H-M   'P 1'
#
loop_
_entity.id
_entity.type
_entity.pdbx_description
1 polymer ?
#
loop_
_entity_poly.entity_id
_entity_poly.type
_entity_poly.pdbx_seq_one_letter_code
_entity_poly.pdbx_strand_id
1 'polypeptide(L)'
;MTILAILMILGGLFNLLGAPASYTMLDLIWSVIAGLLGLALGLAMWQLIPWARKAALLWYIISLVMTFVISFVVVLPVIELLVGPAMALSVMMIALIPSTIISLIIILYLNSGGVKAAFEGVGGW
;
A
#
# COMPACT_ATOMS: atom_id res chain seq x y z
N MET A 1 16.05 10.57 -9.01
CA MET A 1 14.72 9.94 -8.99
C MET A 1 14.79 8.68 -8.17
N THR A 2 14.16 8.64 -6.99
CA THR A 2 14.23 7.46 -6.12
C THR A 2 13.21 6.43 -6.57
N ILE A 3 13.65 5.20 -6.84
CA ILE A 3 12.82 4.03 -7.21
C ILE A 3 11.57 3.89 -6.32
N LEU A 4 11.69 4.31 -5.05
CA LEU A 4 10.59 4.37 -4.09
C LEU A 4 9.39 5.21 -4.53
N ALA A 5 9.60 6.39 -5.13
CA ALA A 5 8.51 7.25 -5.58
C ALA A 5 7.74 6.60 -6.74
N ILE A 6 8.45 5.91 -7.63
CA ILE A 6 7.85 5.15 -8.74
C ILE A 6 7.01 3.99 -8.20
N LEU A 7 7.53 3.25 -7.20
CA LEU A 7 6.78 2.16 -6.55
C LEU A 7 5.51 2.66 -5.85
N MET A 8 5.56 3.84 -5.22
CA MET A 8 4.37 4.43 -4.60
C MET A 8 3.32 4.86 -5.63
N ILE A 9 3.77 5.46 -6.73
CA ILE A 9 2.88 5.86 -7.82
C ILE A 9 2.23 4.62 -8.45
N LEU A 10 3.02 3.58 -8.73
CA LEU A 10 2.52 2.32 -9.28
C LEU A 10 1.54 1.63 -8.31
N GLY A 11 1.86 1.58 -7.02
CA GLY A 11 0.94 1.05 -6.00
C GLY A 11 -0.37 1.83 -5.94
N GLY A 12 -0.31 3.16 -6.04
CA GLY A 12 -1.49 4.01 -6.12
C GLY A 12 -2.35 3.73 -7.35
N LEU A 13 -1.72 3.59 -8.53
CA LEU A 13 -2.41 3.24 -9.78
C LEU A 13 -3.05 1.86 -9.72
N PHE A 14 -2.35 0.84 -9.19
CA PHE A 14 -2.91 -0.51 -9.08
C PHE A 14 -4.12 -0.55 -8.14
N ASN A 15 -4.11 0.20 -7.03
CA ASN A 15 -5.27 0.30 -6.15
C ASN A 15 -6.47 0.97 -6.84
N LEU A 16 -6.25 2.02 -7.64
CA LEU A 16 -7.32 2.66 -8.40
C LEU A 16 -7.87 1.78 -9.52
N LEU A 17 -6.99 1.07 -10.23
CA LEU A 17 -7.39 0.13 -11.28
C LEU A 17 -8.06 -1.13 -10.72
N GLY A 18 -7.73 -1.51 -9.48
CA GLY A 18 -8.34 -2.63 -8.76
C GLY A 18 -9.67 -2.31 -8.09
N ALA A 19 -9.96 -1.03 -7.79
CA ALA A 19 -11.21 -0.61 -7.14
C ALA A 19 -12.52 -1.06 -7.82
N PRO A 20 -12.64 -1.13 -9.17
CA PRO A 20 -13.85 -1.64 -9.82
C PRO A 20 -14.04 -3.16 -9.64
N ALA A 21 -12.98 -3.89 -9.28
CA ALA A 21 -13.02 -5.33 -9.02
C ALA A 21 -13.32 -5.65 -7.54
N SER A 22 -13.54 -4.63 -6.69
CA SER A 22 -13.83 -4.80 -5.27
C SER A 22 -15.18 -5.47 -5.03
N TYR A 23 -15.19 -6.45 -4.12
CA TYR A 23 -16.36 -7.26 -3.81
C TYR A 23 -17.31 -6.62 -2.78
N THR A 24 -16.84 -5.58 -2.07
CA THR A 24 -17.62 -4.87 -1.05
C THR A 24 -17.44 -3.36 -1.15
N MET A 25 -18.43 -2.62 -0.68
CA MET A 25 -18.39 -1.15 -0.68
C MET A 25 -17.23 -0.60 0.16
N LEU A 26 -16.90 -1.27 1.26
CA LEU A 26 -15.78 -0.89 2.12
C LEU A 26 -14.43 -1.10 1.42
N ASP A 27 -14.26 -2.22 0.71
CA ASP A 27 -13.06 -2.51 -0.08
C ASP A 27 -12.90 -1.51 -1.26
N LEU A 28 -13.99 -1.13 -1.90
CA LEU A 28 -13.99 -0.12 -2.96
C LEU A 28 -13.57 1.26 -2.45
N ILE A 29 -14.20 1.73 -1.37
CA ILE A 29 -13.88 3.04 -0.75
C ILE A 29 -12.42 3.04 -0.29
N TRP A 30 -11.98 1.96 0.34
CA TRP A 30 -10.61 1.82 0.79
C TRP A 30 -9.62 1.86 -0.38
N SER A 31 -9.86 1.10 -1.44
CA SER A 31 -8.99 1.04 -2.63
C SER A 31 -8.83 2.42 -3.29
N VAL A 32 -9.91 3.21 -3.35
CA VAL A 32 -9.86 4.59 -3.87
C VAL A 32 -9.01 5.51 -2.99
N ILE A 33 -9.21 5.45 -1.66
CA ILE A 33 -8.45 6.27 -0.70
C ILE A 33 -6.96 5.84 -0.70
N ALA A 34 -6.70 4.53 -0.64
CA ALA A 34 -5.40 3.88 -0.79
C ALA A 34 -4.65 4.38 -2.03
N GLY A 35 -5.37 4.42 -3.16
CA GLY A 35 -4.87 4.87 -4.45
C GLY A 35 -4.51 6.35 -4.50
N LEU A 36 -5.45 7.23 -4.17
CA LEU A 36 -5.25 8.68 -4.22
C LEU A 36 -4.14 9.16 -3.29
N LEU A 37 -4.10 8.65 -2.05
CA LEU A 37 -3.06 9.01 -1.10
C LEU A 37 -1.70 8.40 -1.46
N GLY A 38 -1.66 7.19 -2.03
CA GLY A 38 -0.44 6.59 -2.57
C GLY A 38 0.18 7.44 -3.69
N LEU A 39 -0.65 7.98 -4.59
CA LEU A 39 -0.22 8.91 -5.64
C LEU A 39 0.27 10.25 -5.06
N ALA A 40 -0.49 10.85 -4.15
CA ALA A 40 -0.13 12.13 -3.53
C ALA A 40 1.20 12.03 -2.77
N LEU A 41 1.41 10.95 -2.02
CA LEU A 41 2.65 10.69 -1.29
C LEU A 41 3.81 10.34 -2.23
N GLY A 42 3.56 9.58 -3.29
CA GLY A 42 4.55 9.30 -4.33
C GLY A 42 5.05 10.58 -5.00
N LEU A 43 4.15 11.51 -5.32
CA LEU A 43 4.49 12.84 -5.85
C LEU A 43 5.22 13.72 -4.82
N ALA A 44 4.77 13.73 -3.56
CA ALA A 44 5.44 14.49 -2.49
C ALA A 44 6.86 13.96 -2.21
N MET A 45 7.05 12.64 -2.30
CA MET A 45 8.37 12.01 -2.20
C MET A 45 9.24 12.28 -3.42
N TRP A 46 8.65 12.34 -4.62
CA TRP A 46 9.37 12.77 -5.81
C TRP A 46 9.94 14.19 -5.63
N GLN A 47 9.14 15.09 -5.05
CA GLN A 47 9.54 16.47 -4.77
C GLN A 47 10.47 16.61 -3.54
N LEU A 48 10.92 15.50 -2.94
CA LEU A 48 11.81 15.48 -1.77
C LEU A 48 11.30 16.30 -0.57
N ILE A 49 9.98 16.37 -0.39
CA ILE A 49 9.38 17.13 0.70
C ILE A 49 9.73 16.47 2.06
N PRO A 50 10.30 17.20 3.05
CA PRO A 50 10.86 16.61 4.27
C PRO A 50 9.87 15.78 5.10
N TRP A 51 8.61 16.20 5.17
CA TRP A 51 7.58 15.50 5.93
C TRP A 51 6.97 14.30 5.19
N ALA A 52 7.12 14.23 3.86
CA ALA A 52 6.50 13.21 3.02
C ALA A 52 6.99 11.80 3.39
N ARG A 53 8.24 11.67 3.84
CA ARG A 53 8.80 10.38 4.28
C ARG A 53 8.06 9.80 5.50
N LYS A 54 7.84 10.61 6.54
CA LYS A 54 7.16 10.16 7.76
C LYS A 54 5.67 9.89 7.49
N ALA A 55 5.03 10.76 6.71
CA ALA A 55 3.64 10.58 6.30
C ALA A 55 3.46 9.31 5.46
N ALA A 56 4.36 9.03 4.52
CA ALA A 56 4.30 7.83 3.70
C ALA A 56 4.55 6.56 4.52
N LEU A 57 5.47 6.60 5.51
CA LEU A 57 5.70 5.44 6.37
C LEU A 57 4.46 5.10 7.20
N LEU A 58 3.83 6.10 7.83
CA LEU A 58 2.58 5.90 8.55
C LEU A 58 1.46 5.41 7.64
N TRP A 59 1.36 5.98 6.43
CA TRP A 59 0.36 5.59 5.45
C TRP A 59 0.49 4.13 5.02
N TYR A 60 1.69 3.67 4.70
CA TYR A 60 1.90 2.30 4.28
C TYR A 60 1.72 1.30 5.43
N ILE A 61 2.01 1.68 6.68
CA ILE A 61 1.69 0.86 7.86
C ILE A 61 0.16 0.73 8.02
N ILE A 62 -0.57 1.83 7.97
CA ILE A 62 -2.04 1.82 8.05
C ILE A 62 -2.62 1.02 6.89
N SER A 63 -2.08 1.19 5.69
CA SER A 63 -2.54 0.48 4.49
C SER A 63 -2.31 -1.02 4.58
N LEU A 64 -1.17 -1.45 5.12
CA LEU A 64 -0.91 -2.86 5.37
C LEU A 64 -1.91 -3.44 6.38
N VAL A 65 -2.14 -2.77 7.51
CA VAL A 65 -3.12 -3.21 8.53
C VAL A 65 -4.53 -3.28 7.93
N MET A 66 -4.95 -2.26 7.19
CA MET A 66 -6.28 -2.23 6.57
C MET A 66 -6.45 -3.30 5.50
N THR A 67 -5.41 -3.59 4.72
CA THR A 67 -5.41 -4.69 3.75
C THR A 67 -5.64 -6.03 4.46
N PHE A 68 -4.99 -6.27 5.61
CA PHE A 68 -5.24 -7.45 6.43
C PHE A 68 -6.69 -7.49 6.96
N VAL A 69 -7.20 -6.39 7.51
CA VAL A 69 -8.57 -6.33 8.04
C VAL A 69 -9.59 -6.61 6.94
N ILE A 70 -9.50 -5.94 5.80
CA ILE A 70 -10.43 -6.13 4.68
C ILE A 70 -10.36 -7.57 4.19
N SER A 71 -9.14 -8.09 4.02
CA SER A 71 -8.93 -9.42 3.48
C SER A 71 -9.50 -10.50 4.40
N PHE A 72 -9.12 -10.51 5.69
CA PHE A 72 -9.51 -11.58 6.60
C PHE A 72 -10.88 -11.42 7.24
N VAL A 73 -11.38 -10.19 7.40
CA VAL A 73 -12.66 -9.93 8.08
C VAL A 73 -13.80 -9.78 7.08
N VAL A 74 -13.54 -9.18 5.92
CA VAL A 74 -14.58 -8.80 4.96
C VAL A 74 -14.61 -9.74 3.75
N VAL A 75 -13.46 -10.06 3.18
CA VAL A 75 -13.36 -10.83 1.93
C VAL A 75 -13.34 -12.34 2.19
N LEU A 76 -12.64 -12.80 3.23
CA LEU A 76 -12.54 -14.23 3.55
C LEU A 76 -13.90 -14.91 3.70
N PRO A 77 -14.87 -14.39 4.49
CA PRO A 77 -16.17 -15.04 4.63
C PRO A 77 -16.95 -15.13 3.31
N VAL A 78 -16.77 -14.15 2.42
CA VAL A 78 -17.41 -14.12 1.09
C VAL A 78 -16.80 -15.17 0.17
N ILE A 79 -15.47 -15.32 0.17
CA ILE A 79 -14.79 -16.35 -0.63
C ILE A 79 -15.05 -17.75 -0.06
N GLU A 80 -15.08 -17.91 1.27
CA GLU A 80 -15.44 -19.17 1.92
C GLU A 80 -16.82 -19.67 1.50
N LEU A 81 -17.79 -18.77 1.36
CA LEU A 81 -19.13 -19.09 0.88
C LEU A 81 -19.14 -19.57 -0.59
N LEU A 82 -18.21 -19.09 -1.41
CA LEU A 82 -18.16 -19.35 -2.85
C LEU A 82 -17.36 -20.61 -3.22
N VAL A 83 -16.24 -20.85 -2.54
CA VAL A 83 -15.24 -21.86 -2.94
C VAL A 83 -14.96 -22.88 -1.82
N GLY A 84 -15.58 -22.70 -0.65
CA GLY A 84 -15.37 -23.52 0.55
C GLY A 84 -14.13 -23.10 1.35
N PRO A 85 -14.09 -23.44 2.66
CA PRO A 85 -13.09 -22.94 3.61
C PRO A 85 -11.65 -23.36 3.28
N ALA A 86 -11.45 -24.57 2.73
CA ALA A 86 -10.12 -25.06 2.40
C ALA A 86 -9.48 -24.33 1.21
N MET A 87 -10.28 -23.90 0.22
CA MET A 87 -9.76 -23.20 -0.96
C MET A 87 -9.72 -21.68 -0.78
N ALA A 88 -10.61 -21.11 0.03
CA ALA A 88 -10.67 -19.68 0.28
C ALA A 88 -9.36 -19.11 0.83
N LEU A 89 -8.77 -19.79 1.82
CA LEU A 89 -7.51 -19.39 2.44
C LEU A 89 -6.36 -19.38 1.41
N SER A 90 -6.27 -20.40 0.56
CA SER A 90 -5.23 -20.45 -0.48
C SER A 90 -5.36 -19.35 -1.53
N VAL A 91 -6.59 -19.04 -1.99
CA VAL A 91 -6.84 -17.96 -2.94
C VAL A 91 -6.47 -16.60 -2.34
N MET A 92 -6.82 -16.39 -1.07
CA MET A 92 -6.49 -15.17 -0.35
C MET A 92 -4.99 -14.98 -0.14
N MET A 93 -4.27 -16.04 0.21
CA MET A 93 -2.82 -15.96 0.36
C MET A 93 -2.14 -15.57 -0.96
N ILE A 94 -2.55 -16.16 -2.09
CA ILE A 94 -1.98 -15.82 -3.41
C ILE A 94 -2.25 -14.35 -3.76
N ALA A 95 -3.46 -13.83 -3.48
CA ALA A 95 -3.82 -12.45 -3.76
C ALA A 95 -3.11 -11.44 -2.84
N LEU A 96 -2.92 -11.79 -1.57
CA LEU A 96 -2.31 -10.91 -0.57
C LEU A 96 -0.79 -10.80 -0.71
N ILE A 97 -0.10 -11.92 -0.97
CA ILE A 97 1.38 -11.99 -0.93
C ILE A 97 2.07 -10.86 -1.71
N PRO A 98 1.68 -10.54 -2.97
CA PRO A 98 2.33 -9.46 -3.73
C PRO A 98 2.15 -8.09 -3.07
N SER A 99 0.93 -7.77 -2.63
CA SER A 99 0.59 -6.51 -1.96
C SER A 99 1.38 -6.33 -0.66
N THR A 100 1.44 -7.38 0.16
CA THR A 100 2.15 -7.37 1.43
C THR A 100 3.65 -7.21 1.24
N ILE A 101 4.23 -7.92 0.26
CA ILE A 101 5.67 -7.82 -0.06
C ILE A 101 6.02 -6.40 -0.51
N ILE A 102 5.24 -5.81 -1.42
CA ILE A 102 5.48 -4.45 -1.92
C ILE A 102 5.43 -3.45 -0.76
N SER A 103 4.40 -3.55 0.08
CA SER A 103 4.23 -2.68 1.24
C SER A 103 5.39 -2.81 2.24
N LEU A 104 5.84 -4.03 2.52
CA LEU A 104 6.99 -4.29 3.39
C LEU A 104 8.29 -3.73 2.81
N ILE A 105 8.53 -3.89 1.51
CA ILE A 105 9.68 -3.30 0.82
C ILE A 105 9.66 -1.78 0.98
N ILE A 106 8.52 -1.13 0.75
CA ILE A 106 8.37 0.32 0.88
C ILE A 106 8.63 0.78 2.32
N ILE A 107 8.10 0.07 3.33
CA ILE A 107 8.31 0.38 4.75
C ILE A 107 9.79 0.24 5.13
N LEU A 108 10.44 -0.88 4.76
CA LEU A 108 11.86 -1.12 5.05
C LEU A 108 12.74 -0.09 4.35
N TYR A 109 12.43 0.26 3.10
CA TYR A 109 13.18 1.25 2.35
C TYR A 109 13.02 2.65 2.93
N LEU A 110 11.80 3.05 3.31
CA LEU A 110 11.52 4.30 4.02
C LEU A 110 12.23 4.37 5.36
N ASN A 111 12.38 3.24 6.07
CA ASN A 111 13.05 3.18 7.36
C ASN A 111 14.59 3.08 7.23
N SER A 112 15.10 2.72 6.06
CA SER A 112 16.54 2.60 5.82
C SER A 112 17.27 3.95 5.91
N GLY A 113 18.51 3.91 6.41
CA GLY A 113 19.35 5.10 6.57
C GLY A 113 19.70 5.83 5.27
N GLY A 114 19.65 5.14 4.11
CA GLY A 114 19.94 5.75 2.81
C GLY A 114 18.90 6.78 2.37
N VAL A 115 17.62 6.54 2.66
CA VAL A 115 16.56 7.53 2.44
C VAL A 115 16.69 8.67 3.45
N LYS A 116 17.13 8.39 4.68
CA LYS A 116 17.40 9.44 5.68
C LYS A 116 18.45 10.44 5.18
N ALA A 117 19.56 9.95 4.65
CA ALA A 117 20.60 10.80 4.08
C ALA A 117 20.12 11.62 2.87
N ALA A 118 19.24 11.06 2.03
CA ALA A 118 18.70 11.77 0.86
C ALA A 118 17.72 12.92 1.22
N PHE A 119 17.05 12.85 2.38
CA PHE A 119 16.15 13.91 2.84
C PHE A 119 16.83 14.89 3.82
N GLU A 120 17.76 14.41 4.65
CA GLU A 120 18.52 15.25 5.59
C GLU A 120 19.70 15.97 4.91
N GLY A 121 20.26 15.41 3.82
CA GLY A 121 21.28 16.06 3.01
C GLY A 121 20.77 17.18 2.09
N VAL A 122 19.44 17.35 1.99
CA VAL A 122 18.79 18.45 1.24
C VAL A 122 18.36 19.59 2.18
N GLY A 123 18.38 19.37 3.49
CA GLY A 123 17.99 20.36 4.52
C GLY A 123 19.16 21.02 5.24
N GLY A 124 20.37 20.98 4.68
CA GLY A 124 21.56 21.66 5.21
C GLY A 124 21.75 23.06 4.63
N TRP A 125 20.73 23.92 4.75
CA TRP A 125 20.81 25.39 4.65
C TRP A 125 19.77 26.00 5.57
#